data_AF-A0A7W8KI54-F1
#
_entry.id   AF-A0A7W8KI54-F1
#
_cell.length_a   1.000
_cell.length_b   1.000
_cell.length_c   1.000
_cell.angle_alpha   90.00
_cell.angle_beta   90.00
_cell.angle_gamma   90.00
#
_symmetry.space_group_name_H-M   'P 1'
#
loop_
_entity.id
_entity.type
_entity.pdbx_description
1 polymer ?
#
loop_
_entity_poly.entity_id
_entity_poly.type
_entity_poly.pdbx_seq_one_letter_code
_entity_poly.pdbx_strand_id
1 'polypeptide(L)'
;MDATTSPPLPRVTRTCCTRFTRLLAVSMALAAPTATAAPIDCTTLQATATWDIRYQEQEQFPNPVNKVRLDLYTVTKPYRLAACGVVVTATPQTYTIQAKSTKALLAVMGGSWLGDFYGVGQRGGQTVYFDAAVLTIGLPDGLFQTTVKIDGYFAGSYLPPGVLMAVRADAGTLRPLVYDGSFRSVEVTPDVKTLEIVVKSSKPVLWERWVLDVVHSKLTFTKKFPFPAK
;
A
#
# COMPACT_ATOMS: atom_id res chain seq x y z
N MET A 1 -76.52 26.83 -4.96
CA MET A 1 -75.16 26.32 -4.71
C MET A 1 -74.24 27.52 -4.66
N ASP A 2 -74.46 28.43 -3.71
CA ASP A 2 -74.05 28.30 -2.29
C ASP A 2 -72.53 28.18 -2.16
N ALA A 3 -71.83 28.92 -1.31
CA ALA A 3 -72.20 30.08 -0.52
C ALA A 3 -70.91 30.81 -0.13
N THR A 4 -71.06 32.11 -0.10
CA THR A 4 -70.26 33.17 0.49
C THR A 4 -69.72 32.93 1.92
N THR A 5 -68.66 33.71 2.21
CA THR A 5 -68.34 34.38 3.50
C THR A 5 -67.82 33.58 4.71
N SER A 6 -66.62 33.96 5.20
CA SER A 6 -66.51 34.82 6.40
C SER A 6 -65.08 35.37 6.65
N PRO A 7 -64.95 36.60 7.22
CA PRO A 7 -63.69 37.31 7.50
C PRO A 7 -63.15 37.04 8.93
N PRO A 8 -61.95 37.55 9.31
CA PRO A 8 -61.33 37.30 10.62
C PRO A 8 -61.83 38.26 11.71
N LEU A 9 -61.48 37.98 12.98
CA LEU A 9 -61.27 38.86 14.17
C LEU A 9 -61.64 38.08 15.46
N PRO A 10 -61.37 38.57 16.71
CA PRO A 10 -60.26 39.38 17.22
C PRO A 10 -59.74 38.93 18.62
N ARG A 11 -58.63 39.56 19.06
CA ARG A 11 -58.18 39.81 20.47
C ARG A 11 -57.87 38.55 21.31
N VAL A 12 -56.90 38.57 22.22
CA VAL A 12 -57.08 39.13 23.58
C VAL A 12 -55.73 38.99 24.33
N THR A 13 -55.23 40.12 24.84
CA THR A 13 -54.51 40.39 26.13
C THR A 13 -53.32 39.52 26.55
N ARG A 14 -52.14 40.08 26.80
CA ARG A 14 -51.63 40.80 28.01
C ARG A 14 -50.65 39.92 28.80
N THR A 15 -49.47 40.50 29.00
CA THR A 15 -48.65 40.49 30.21
C THR A 15 -48.45 39.17 30.95
N CYS A 16 -47.21 38.70 31.04
CA CYS A 16 -46.57 38.61 32.36
C CYS A 16 -45.05 38.44 32.28
N CYS A 17 -44.37 39.18 33.13
CA CYS A 17 -42.96 39.03 33.49
C CYS A 17 -42.69 37.63 34.08
N THR A 18 -41.58 37.01 33.70
CA THR A 18 -40.81 36.20 34.66
C THR A 18 -39.34 36.18 34.28
N ARG A 19 -38.53 36.70 35.21
CA ARG A 19 -37.08 36.67 35.22
C ARG A 19 -36.61 35.22 35.07
N PHE A 20 -35.89 34.91 33.99
CA PHE A 20 -35.12 33.66 33.91
C PHE A 20 -33.67 33.93 34.30
N THR A 21 -33.36 33.44 35.49
CA THR A 21 -32.04 33.27 36.08
C THR A 21 -31.08 32.68 35.05
N ARG A 22 -30.02 33.42 34.72
CA ARG A 22 -28.90 32.90 33.93
C ARG A 22 -28.20 31.79 34.74
N LEU A 23 -28.56 30.54 34.48
CA LEU A 23 -27.74 29.39 34.84
C LEU A 23 -26.47 29.45 34.00
N LEU A 24 -25.36 29.82 34.64
CA LEU A 24 -24.02 29.60 34.11
C LEU A 24 -23.83 28.08 33.97
N ALA A 25 -24.05 27.56 32.77
CA ALA A 25 -23.57 26.23 32.42
C ALA A 25 -22.05 26.30 32.28
N VAL A 26 -21.34 26.00 33.36
CA VAL A 26 -19.89 25.75 33.33
C VAL A 26 -19.71 24.43 32.58
N SER A 27 -19.58 24.51 31.27
CA SER A 27 -19.17 23.39 30.43
C SER A 27 -17.70 23.08 30.73
N MET A 28 -17.46 22.20 31.69
CA MET A 28 -16.16 21.53 31.82
C MET A 28 -15.96 20.67 30.58
N ALA A 29 -15.31 21.22 29.56
CA ALA A 29 -14.75 20.44 28.49
C ALA A 29 -13.60 19.61 29.09
N LEU A 30 -13.89 18.35 29.45
CA LEU A 30 -12.84 17.37 29.66
C LEU A 30 -12.09 17.22 28.32
N ALA A 31 -10.95 17.89 28.20
CA ALA A 31 -9.97 17.59 27.18
C ALA A 31 -9.49 16.16 27.43
N ALA A 32 -10.07 15.19 26.73
CA ALA A 32 -9.52 13.85 26.70
C ALA A 32 -8.07 13.96 26.21
N PRO A 33 -7.08 13.40 26.93
CA PRO A 33 -5.71 13.38 26.44
C PRO A 33 -5.73 12.65 25.11
N THR A 34 -5.42 13.37 24.04
CA THR A 34 -5.09 12.75 22.77
C THR A 34 -3.79 12.02 23.02
N ALA A 35 -3.87 10.68 23.12
CA ALA A 35 -2.69 9.85 23.12
C ALA A 35 -1.98 10.09 21.78
N THR A 36 -1.01 11.00 21.79
CA THR A 36 -0.14 11.24 20.64
C THR A 36 0.75 10.01 20.53
N ALA A 37 0.60 9.27 19.44
CA ALA A 37 1.49 8.15 19.13
C ALA A 37 2.94 8.61 19.23
N ALA A 38 3.80 7.79 19.83
CA ALA A 38 5.21 8.12 19.96
C ALA A 38 5.84 8.27 18.56
N PRO A 39 6.83 9.16 18.39
CA PRO A 39 7.52 9.35 17.12
C PRO A 39 8.12 8.03 16.64
N ILE A 40 8.20 7.85 15.32
CA ILE A 40 8.75 6.63 14.72
C ILE A 40 10.27 6.66 14.76
N ASP A 41 10.91 5.55 15.15
CA ASP A 41 12.34 5.34 14.97
C ASP A 41 12.64 4.99 13.50
N CYS A 42 13.12 5.98 12.76
CA CYS A 42 13.41 5.88 11.34
C CYS A 42 14.49 4.87 10.97
N THR A 43 15.33 4.44 11.92
CA THR A 43 16.34 3.41 11.66
C THR A 43 15.71 2.02 11.55
N THR A 44 14.50 1.86 12.10
CA THR A 44 13.76 0.59 12.13
C THR A 44 12.69 0.47 11.06
N LEU A 45 12.41 1.56 10.33
CA LEU A 45 11.41 1.56 9.26
C LEU A 45 11.90 0.73 8.09
N GLN A 46 11.23 -0.40 7.86
CA GLN A 46 11.55 -1.33 6.78
C GLN A 46 10.25 -1.79 6.10
N ALA A 47 10.27 -1.80 4.78
CA ALA A 47 9.32 -2.55 3.96
C ALA A 47 9.95 -3.92 3.70
N THR A 48 9.63 -4.89 4.53
CA THR A 48 10.07 -6.28 4.34
C THR A 48 9.12 -6.95 3.36
N ALA A 49 9.63 -7.76 2.43
CA ALA A 49 8.83 -8.38 1.37
C ALA A 49 7.97 -7.39 0.56
N THR A 50 7.21 -7.86 -0.43
CA THR A 50 6.30 -7.00 -1.21
C THR A 50 4.96 -6.79 -0.50
N TRP A 51 4.88 -6.92 0.82
CA TRP A 51 3.57 -6.92 1.50
C TRP A 51 3.55 -6.48 2.96
N ASP A 52 4.68 -6.24 3.64
CA ASP A 52 4.65 -5.76 5.02
C ASP A 52 5.58 -4.57 5.32
N ILE A 53 5.04 -3.62 6.10
CA ILE A 53 5.83 -2.52 6.68
C ILE A 53 6.03 -2.83 8.15
N ARG A 54 7.28 -2.69 8.61
CA ARG A 54 7.68 -2.85 10.00
C ARG A 54 8.39 -1.58 10.47
N TYR A 55 8.08 -1.14 11.68
CA TYR A 55 8.82 -0.08 12.35
C TYR A 55 8.64 -0.18 13.86
N GLN A 56 9.46 0.56 14.60
CA GLN A 56 9.34 0.75 16.03
C GLN A 56 9.03 2.21 16.32
N GLU A 57 8.20 2.43 17.33
CA GLU A 57 8.03 3.75 17.93
C GLU A 57 9.17 4.00 18.92
N GLN A 58 9.59 5.26 19.04
CA GLN A 58 10.60 5.67 20.00
C GLN A 58 10.11 5.40 21.42
N GLU A 59 11.02 4.91 22.25
CA GLU A 59 10.74 4.74 23.68
C GLU A 59 10.44 6.11 24.32
N GLN A 60 9.33 6.21 25.03
CA GLN A 60 8.96 7.44 25.73
C GLN A 60 8.46 7.10 27.12
N PHE A 61 9.31 7.28 28.14
CA PHE A 61 8.92 7.02 29.52
C PHE A 61 7.57 7.70 29.86
N PRO A 62 6.58 6.98 30.44
CA PRO A 62 6.64 5.60 30.95
C PRO A 62 6.26 4.50 29.93
N ASN A 63 6.00 4.86 28.67
CA ASN A 63 5.57 3.96 27.63
C ASN A 63 6.77 3.19 27.03
N PRO A 64 6.73 1.84 27.04
CA PRO A 64 7.77 1.04 26.42
C PRO A 64 7.72 1.15 24.89
N VAL A 65 8.80 0.74 24.23
CA VAL A 65 8.88 0.63 22.77
C VAL A 65 7.73 -0.22 22.22
N ASN A 66 7.00 0.33 21.27
CA ASN A 66 5.96 -0.38 20.54
C ASN A 66 6.47 -0.78 19.16
N LYS A 67 6.30 -2.05 18.78
CA LYS A 67 6.68 -2.57 17.46
C LYS A 67 5.43 -2.67 16.60
N VAL A 68 5.44 -2.01 15.46
CA VAL A 68 4.33 -2.01 14.52
C VAL A 68 4.68 -2.87 13.33
N ARG A 69 3.73 -3.74 12.94
CA ARG A 69 3.74 -4.48 11.70
C ARG A 69 2.43 -4.25 10.98
N LEU A 70 2.52 -3.86 9.71
CA LEU A 70 1.37 -3.63 8.84
C LEU A 70 1.44 -4.57 7.63
N ASP A 71 0.53 -5.52 7.56
CA ASP A 71 0.39 -6.44 6.42
C ASP A 71 -0.50 -5.77 5.33
N LEU A 72 0.14 -5.12 4.36
CA LEU A 72 -0.48 -4.31 3.30
C LEU A 72 -1.48 -5.07 2.44
N TYR A 73 -1.31 -6.38 2.29
CA TYR A 73 -2.23 -7.23 1.52
C TYR A 73 -3.58 -7.48 2.22
N THR A 74 -3.66 -7.30 3.54
CA THR A 74 -4.90 -7.50 4.33
C THR A 74 -5.69 -6.22 4.56
N VAL A 75 -5.19 -5.08 4.08
CA VAL A 75 -5.83 -3.78 4.26
C VAL A 75 -7.23 -3.78 3.64
N THR A 76 -8.26 -3.52 4.47
CA THR A 76 -9.68 -3.44 4.06
C THR A 76 -10.23 -2.01 4.05
N LYS A 77 -9.49 -1.05 4.61
CA LYS A 77 -9.84 0.39 4.62
C LYS A 77 -8.62 1.22 4.23
N PRO A 78 -8.80 2.40 3.60
CA PRO A 78 -7.67 3.26 3.27
C PRO A 78 -6.78 3.54 4.49
N TYR A 79 -5.48 3.38 4.30
CA TYR A 79 -4.45 3.60 5.31
C TYR A 79 -3.38 4.50 4.73
N ARG A 80 -2.84 5.40 5.56
CA ARG A 80 -1.72 6.27 5.20
C ARG A 80 -0.75 6.40 6.36
N LEU A 81 0.51 6.09 6.10
CA LEU A 81 1.65 6.34 6.98
C LEU A 81 2.56 7.36 6.29
N ALA A 82 2.92 8.43 6.99
CA ALA A 82 3.93 9.37 6.53
C ALA A 82 4.98 9.51 7.63
N ALA A 83 6.15 8.94 7.40
CA ALA A 83 7.21 8.83 8.38
C ALA A 83 8.57 8.84 7.69
N CYS A 84 9.58 9.47 8.29
CA CYS A 84 10.97 9.33 7.82
C CYS A 84 11.21 9.72 6.35
N GLY A 85 10.43 10.67 5.83
CA GLY A 85 10.49 11.08 4.42
C GLY A 85 9.89 10.07 3.44
N VAL A 86 9.14 9.08 3.95
CA VAL A 86 8.45 8.03 3.20
C VAL A 86 6.96 8.18 3.43
N VAL A 87 6.18 8.00 2.37
CA VAL A 87 4.73 7.96 2.42
C VAL A 87 4.27 6.61 1.91
N VAL A 88 3.64 5.84 2.79
CA VAL A 88 2.94 4.61 2.42
C VAL A 88 1.45 4.91 2.38
N THR A 89 0.81 4.63 1.25
CA THR A 89 -0.66 4.63 1.17
C THR A 89 -1.12 3.24 0.78
N ALA A 90 -2.16 2.74 1.42
CA ALA A 90 -2.75 1.45 1.09
C ALA A 90 -4.26 1.57 1.01
N THR A 91 -4.85 0.85 0.06
CA THR A 91 -6.28 0.68 -0.17
C THR A 91 -6.55 -0.82 -0.30
N PRO A 92 -7.81 -1.25 -0.36
CA PRO A 92 -8.13 -2.64 -0.62
C PRO A 92 -7.53 -3.21 -1.91
N GLN A 93 -7.29 -2.38 -2.93
CA GLN A 93 -6.83 -2.82 -4.26
C GLN A 93 -5.39 -2.43 -4.58
N THR A 94 -4.85 -1.41 -3.92
CA THR A 94 -3.54 -0.84 -4.27
C THR A 94 -2.78 -0.45 -3.03
N TYR A 95 -1.46 -0.49 -3.08
CA TYR A 95 -0.67 0.30 -2.15
C TYR A 95 0.52 0.93 -2.87
N THR A 96 1.02 2.01 -2.29
CA THR A 96 2.16 2.74 -2.81
C THR A 96 3.14 3.06 -1.70
N ILE A 97 4.42 3.08 -2.04
CA ILE A 97 5.51 3.53 -1.19
C ILE A 97 6.23 4.62 -1.98
N GLN A 98 6.27 5.83 -1.43
CA GLN A 98 6.92 6.96 -2.07
C GLN A 98 7.98 7.54 -1.14
N ALA A 99 9.15 7.87 -1.68
CA ALA A 99 10.22 8.51 -0.94
C ALA A 99 10.71 9.77 -1.66
N LYS A 100 11.62 10.51 -1.02
CA LYS A 100 12.24 11.71 -1.62
C LYS A 100 13.21 11.40 -2.77
N SER A 101 13.72 10.18 -2.84
CA SER A 101 14.63 9.71 -3.89
C SER A 101 14.52 8.20 -4.06
N THR A 102 14.93 7.69 -5.23
CA THR A 102 14.96 6.25 -5.51
C THR A 102 15.89 5.53 -4.54
N LYS A 103 17.03 6.13 -4.18
CA LYS A 103 17.93 5.60 -3.14
C LYS A 103 17.25 5.44 -1.79
N ALA A 104 16.46 6.43 -1.35
CA ALA A 104 15.72 6.34 -0.08
C ALA A 104 14.60 5.29 -0.16
N LEU A 105 13.91 5.20 -1.29
CA LEU A 105 12.94 4.14 -1.54
C LEU A 105 13.59 2.75 -1.42
N LEU A 106 14.75 2.56 -2.06
CA LEU A 106 15.50 1.30 -2.01
C LEU A 106 16.00 0.94 -0.62
N ALA A 107 16.44 1.93 0.17
CA ALA A 107 16.87 1.72 1.54
C ALA A 107 15.73 1.16 2.42
N VAL A 108 14.52 1.70 2.26
CA VAL A 108 13.33 1.22 2.99
C VAL A 108 12.95 -0.19 2.56
N MET A 109 13.13 -0.53 1.28
CA MET A 109 12.90 -1.88 0.76
C MET A 109 14.00 -2.89 1.16
N GLY A 110 14.97 -2.50 2.00
CA GLY A 110 15.97 -3.41 2.56
C GLY A 110 17.07 -3.86 1.59
N GLY A 111 17.27 -3.19 0.46
CA GLY A 111 18.36 -3.47 -0.50
C GLY A 111 18.24 -4.78 -1.29
N SER A 112 17.59 -5.81 -0.73
CA SER A 112 17.21 -7.05 -1.41
C SER A 112 15.72 -7.02 -1.73
N TRP A 113 15.41 -6.65 -2.96
CA TRP A 113 14.07 -6.65 -3.55
C TRP A 113 13.46 -8.04 -3.75
N LEU A 114 14.00 -9.08 -3.10
CA LEU A 114 13.59 -10.48 -3.26
C LEU A 114 12.09 -10.58 -3.09
N GLY A 115 11.44 -10.64 -4.24
CA GLY A 115 10.02 -10.50 -4.33
C GLY A 115 9.42 -11.85 -4.16
N ASP A 116 8.84 -12.05 -2.99
CA ASP A 116 7.78 -13.03 -2.89
C ASP A 116 6.59 -12.47 -3.71
N PHE A 117 6.61 -12.65 -5.04
CA PHE A 117 5.50 -12.26 -5.92
C PHE A 117 4.38 -13.30 -5.86
N TYR A 118 4.72 -14.54 -5.46
CA TYR A 118 3.82 -15.68 -5.49
C TYR A 118 3.64 -16.31 -4.10
N GLY A 119 2.94 -15.60 -3.22
CA GLY A 119 2.43 -16.17 -1.98
C GLY A 119 1.18 -17.02 -2.23
N VAL A 120 1.32 -18.31 -2.57
CA VAL A 120 0.19 -19.25 -2.39
C VAL A 120 0.03 -19.44 -0.89
N GLY A 121 -1.14 -19.11 -0.36
CA GLY A 121 -1.45 -19.18 1.07
C GLY A 121 -1.42 -20.60 1.66
N GLN A 122 -0.24 -21.19 1.80
CA GLN A 122 -0.01 -22.36 2.64
C GLN A 122 1.04 -22.04 3.70
N ARG A 123 0.57 -21.63 4.89
CA ARG A 123 1.35 -21.51 6.13
C ARG A 123 1.81 -22.88 6.68
N GLY A 124 2.25 -23.84 5.85
CA GLY A 124 2.58 -25.18 6.34
C GLY A 124 3.26 -26.17 5.38
N GLY A 125 3.69 -25.77 4.18
CA GLY A 125 4.37 -26.66 3.23
C GLY A 125 5.88 -26.42 3.17
N GLN A 126 6.66 -27.48 2.96
CA GLN A 126 8.13 -27.42 2.81
C GLN A 126 8.55 -26.40 1.74
N THR A 127 9.48 -25.52 2.11
CA THR A 127 10.09 -24.54 1.21
C THR A 127 11.04 -25.26 0.25
N VAL A 128 10.77 -25.17 -1.05
CA VAL A 128 11.64 -25.75 -2.06
C VAL A 128 11.86 -24.72 -3.16
N TYR A 129 13.09 -24.22 -3.28
CA TYR A 129 13.49 -23.20 -4.25
C TYR A 129 14.06 -23.86 -5.50
N PHE A 130 13.39 -23.79 -6.64
CA PHE A 130 13.98 -24.18 -7.92
C PHE A 130 13.54 -23.18 -8.99
N ASP A 131 14.48 -22.33 -9.39
CA ASP A 131 14.44 -21.35 -10.48
C ASP A 131 13.62 -20.07 -10.30
N ALA A 132 14.15 -19.01 -10.91
CA ALA A 132 13.72 -17.63 -10.74
C ALA A 132 13.95 -16.84 -12.03
N ALA A 133 13.06 -15.90 -12.35
CA ALA A 133 13.34 -14.92 -13.38
C ALA A 133 14.49 -13.99 -12.91
N VAL A 134 15.23 -13.43 -13.85
CA VAL A 134 16.27 -12.44 -13.52
C VAL A 134 15.92 -11.16 -14.26
N LEU A 135 15.75 -10.06 -13.52
CA LEU A 135 15.45 -8.76 -14.10
C LEU A 135 16.53 -7.76 -13.69
N THR A 136 17.52 -7.57 -14.56
CA THR A 136 18.56 -6.57 -14.34
C THR A 136 18.05 -5.20 -14.76
N ILE A 137 18.12 -4.20 -13.89
CA ILE A 137 17.63 -2.84 -14.19
C ILE A 137 18.72 -1.85 -13.82
N GLY A 138 19.41 -1.29 -14.81
CA GLY A 138 20.24 -0.13 -14.50
C GLY A 138 19.39 0.99 -13.89
N LEU A 139 19.85 1.62 -12.83
CA LEU A 139 19.29 2.89 -12.36
C LEU A 139 20.34 3.98 -12.56
N PRO A 140 19.93 5.27 -12.67
CA PRO A 140 20.84 6.38 -12.96
C PRO A 140 22.05 6.48 -12.02
N ASP A 141 21.93 5.93 -10.80
CA ASP A 141 22.98 5.91 -9.78
C ASP A 141 23.84 4.63 -9.80
N GLY A 142 23.76 3.82 -10.87
CA GLY A 142 24.59 2.62 -11.08
C GLY A 142 24.29 1.44 -10.13
N LEU A 143 23.17 1.48 -9.41
CA LEU A 143 23.01 0.78 -8.13
C LEU A 143 22.22 -0.54 -8.18
N PHE A 144 21.83 -1.07 -9.34
CA PHE A 144 20.84 -2.15 -9.35
C PHE A 144 21.08 -3.23 -10.43
N GLN A 145 21.72 -4.32 -10.01
CA GLN A 145 21.43 -5.64 -10.55
C GLN A 145 20.58 -6.32 -9.48
N THR A 146 19.29 -6.50 -9.71
CA THR A 146 18.48 -7.32 -8.82
C THR A 146 18.06 -8.57 -9.55
N THR A 147 18.11 -9.70 -8.85
CA THR A 147 17.47 -10.91 -9.33
C THR A 147 16.08 -10.92 -8.72
N VAL A 148 15.07 -10.56 -9.52
CA VAL A 148 13.67 -10.71 -9.16
C VAL A 148 13.34 -12.20 -9.18
N LYS A 149 13.72 -12.91 -8.11
CA LYS A 149 13.26 -14.27 -7.90
C LYS A 149 11.76 -14.24 -7.74
N ILE A 150 11.06 -15.07 -8.50
CA ILE A 150 9.62 -15.19 -8.40
C ILE A 150 9.39 -16.57 -7.80
N ASP A 151 9.50 -16.60 -6.48
CA ASP A 151 9.32 -17.80 -5.70
C ASP A 151 7.83 -18.05 -5.52
N GLY A 152 7.41 -19.28 -5.85
CA GLY A 152 6.09 -19.77 -5.52
C GLY A 152 6.14 -20.98 -4.62
N TYR A 153 5.22 -21.04 -3.66
CA TYR A 153 5.04 -22.23 -2.83
C TYR A 153 4.37 -23.31 -3.66
N PHE A 154 5.18 -24.19 -4.22
CA PHE A 154 4.74 -25.36 -4.96
C PHE A 154 5.16 -26.62 -4.20
N ALA A 155 4.24 -27.56 -4.03
CA ALA A 155 4.64 -28.92 -3.71
C ALA A 155 5.32 -29.50 -4.96
N GLY A 156 6.66 -29.51 -4.99
CA GLY A 156 7.47 -30.02 -6.10
C GLY A 156 8.19 -28.94 -6.91
N SER A 157 9.08 -29.37 -7.82
CA SER A 157 10.00 -28.53 -8.61
C SER A 157 9.37 -27.91 -9.87
N TYR A 158 8.04 -27.82 -9.96
CA TYR A 158 7.34 -27.49 -11.21
C TYR A 158 6.57 -26.17 -11.09
N LEU A 159 6.91 -25.20 -11.95
CA LEU A 159 6.11 -24.01 -12.17
C LEU A 159 4.78 -24.44 -12.82
N PRO A 160 3.62 -24.18 -12.20
CA PRO A 160 2.35 -24.65 -12.74
C PRO A 160 2.06 -24.02 -14.10
N PRO A 161 1.40 -24.76 -15.01
CA PRO A 161 1.01 -24.23 -16.30
C PRO A 161 0.04 -23.05 -16.10
N GLY A 162 0.21 -22.00 -16.91
CA GLY A 162 -0.68 -20.84 -16.91
C GLY A 162 -0.25 -19.66 -16.04
N VAL A 163 0.97 -19.69 -15.46
CA VAL A 163 1.62 -18.48 -14.93
C VAL A 163 2.33 -17.76 -16.08
N LEU A 164 2.02 -16.46 -16.22
CA LEU A 164 2.62 -15.56 -17.20
C LEU A 164 3.08 -14.31 -16.47
N MET A 165 4.33 -13.94 -16.67
CA MET A 165 4.90 -12.72 -16.10
C MET A 165 5.69 -12.00 -17.15
N ALA A 166 5.50 -10.68 -17.22
CA ALA A 166 6.15 -9.86 -18.19
C ALA A 166 6.55 -8.53 -17.57
N VAL A 167 7.61 -7.95 -18.14
CA VAL A 167 8.14 -6.66 -17.75
C VAL A 167 8.05 -5.69 -18.91
N ARG A 168 7.70 -4.45 -18.62
CA ARG A 168 7.65 -3.33 -19.56
C ARG A 168 8.43 -2.16 -18.98
N ALA A 169 9.31 -1.57 -19.79
CA ALA A 169 10.02 -0.34 -19.46
C ALA A 169 9.46 0.79 -20.35
N ASP A 170 9.21 1.97 -19.77
CA ASP A 170 8.81 3.20 -20.49
C ASP A 170 7.70 3.04 -21.52
N ALA A 171 6.65 2.29 -21.16
CA ALA A 171 5.53 1.94 -22.03
C ALA A 171 5.92 1.19 -23.33
N GLY A 172 7.11 0.62 -23.41
CA GLY A 172 7.59 -0.21 -24.51
C GLY A 172 6.93 -1.59 -24.59
N THR A 173 7.55 -2.50 -25.34
CA THR A 173 7.04 -3.87 -25.51
C THR A 173 7.15 -4.70 -24.23
N LEU A 174 6.13 -5.50 -23.94
CA LEU A 174 6.19 -6.50 -22.86
C LEU A 174 7.21 -7.58 -23.20
N ARG A 175 8.17 -7.79 -22.30
CA ARG A 175 9.18 -8.85 -22.40
C ARG A 175 8.87 -9.93 -21.38
N PRO A 176 8.78 -11.21 -21.79
CA PRO A 176 8.42 -12.27 -20.87
C PRO A 176 9.53 -12.52 -19.85
N LEU A 177 9.17 -12.51 -18.57
CA LEU A 177 9.98 -13.02 -17.45
C LEU A 177 9.65 -14.48 -17.17
N VAL A 178 8.38 -14.87 -17.32
CA VAL A 178 7.91 -16.25 -17.28
C VAL A 178 6.87 -16.44 -18.37
N TYR A 179 7.13 -17.43 -19.23
CA TYR A 179 6.25 -17.78 -20.34
C TYR A 179 6.48 -19.25 -20.69
N ASP A 180 5.39 -20.00 -20.86
CA ASP A 180 5.42 -21.40 -21.26
C ASP A 180 6.30 -22.28 -20.34
N GLY A 181 6.06 -22.18 -19.02
CA GLY A 181 6.76 -23.00 -18.01
C GLY A 181 8.22 -22.63 -17.77
N SER A 182 8.75 -21.61 -18.47
CA SER A 182 10.17 -21.27 -18.44
C SER A 182 10.42 -19.87 -17.90
N PHE A 183 11.42 -19.75 -17.04
CA PHE A 183 11.96 -18.47 -16.60
C PHE A 183 12.89 -17.87 -17.66
N ARG A 184 12.91 -16.55 -17.75
CA ARG A 184 13.73 -15.79 -18.70
C ARG A 184 14.43 -14.66 -17.98
N SER A 185 15.61 -14.32 -18.47
CA SER A 185 16.35 -13.13 -18.03
C SER A 185 16.01 -11.96 -18.94
N VAL A 186 15.75 -10.80 -18.34
CA VAL A 186 15.51 -9.55 -19.07
C VAL A 186 16.41 -8.46 -18.49
N GLU A 187 17.06 -7.71 -19.38
CA GLU A 187 17.88 -6.56 -19.02
C GLU A 187 17.17 -5.26 -19.43
N VAL A 188 17.11 -4.30 -18.53
CA VAL A 188 16.53 -2.96 -18.72
C VAL A 188 17.66 -1.94 -18.64
N THR A 189 17.66 -1.00 -19.59
CA THR A 189 18.67 0.04 -19.68
C THR A 189 18.62 1.02 -18.49
N PRO A 190 19.75 1.65 -18.15
CA PRO A 190 19.87 2.50 -16.96
C PRO A 190 19.06 3.80 -16.96
N ASP A 191 18.51 4.19 -18.11
CA ASP A 191 17.76 5.43 -18.35
C ASP A 191 16.24 5.28 -18.20
N VAL A 192 15.77 4.11 -17.72
CA VAL A 192 14.35 3.83 -17.54
C VAL A 192 13.68 4.82 -16.59
N LYS A 193 12.55 5.39 -17.01
CA LYS A 193 11.73 6.28 -16.16
C LYS A 193 10.68 5.50 -15.38
N THR A 194 10.16 4.45 -15.99
CA THR A 194 9.10 3.60 -15.44
C THR A 194 9.35 2.15 -15.77
N LEU A 195 9.18 1.30 -14.78
CA LEU A 195 9.26 -0.13 -14.92
C LEU A 195 7.99 -0.76 -14.36
N GLU A 196 7.39 -1.64 -15.13
CA GLU A 196 6.17 -2.34 -14.77
C GLU A 196 6.38 -3.83 -14.90
N ILE A 197 5.98 -4.58 -13.87
CA ILE A 197 5.78 -6.03 -13.96
C ILE A 197 4.28 -6.31 -13.88
N VAL A 198 3.82 -7.19 -14.76
CA VAL A 198 2.46 -7.72 -14.76
C VAL A 198 2.50 -9.23 -14.62
N VAL A 199 1.55 -9.77 -13.88
CA VAL A 199 1.42 -11.18 -13.57
C VAL A 199 0.00 -11.63 -13.93
N LYS A 200 -0.10 -12.75 -14.63
CA LYS A 200 -1.35 -13.49 -14.84
C LYS A 200 -1.16 -14.91 -14.38
N SER A 201 -2.07 -15.39 -13.56
CA SER A 201 -2.01 -16.73 -12.99
C SER A 201 -3.42 -17.30 -12.84
N SER A 202 -3.54 -18.62 -12.95
CA SER A 202 -4.74 -19.36 -12.56
C SER A 202 -4.83 -19.58 -11.04
N LYS A 203 -3.78 -19.24 -10.30
CA LYS A 203 -3.70 -19.33 -8.85
C LYS A 203 -3.69 -17.93 -8.22
N PRO A 204 -4.09 -17.81 -6.95
CA PRO A 204 -4.00 -16.53 -6.24
C PRO A 204 -2.56 -15.99 -6.22
N VAL A 205 -2.42 -14.73 -6.59
CA VAL A 205 -1.21 -13.94 -6.44
C VAL A 205 -1.51 -12.75 -5.53
N LEU A 206 -0.51 -12.24 -4.84
CA LEU A 206 -0.71 -11.11 -3.93
C LEU A 206 -0.95 -9.81 -4.69
N TRP A 207 -0.25 -9.64 -5.82
CA TRP A 207 -0.34 -8.50 -6.71
C TRP A 207 -0.28 -8.96 -8.16
N GLU A 208 -1.18 -8.45 -9.00
CA GLU A 208 -1.19 -8.71 -10.45
C GLU A 208 -0.36 -7.68 -11.23
N ARG A 209 -0.06 -6.53 -10.61
CA ARG A 209 0.78 -5.50 -11.21
C ARG A 209 1.64 -4.79 -10.17
N TRP A 210 2.86 -4.50 -10.58
CA TRP A 210 3.81 -3.69 -9.85
C TRP A 210 4.41 -2.63 -10.78
N VAL A 211 4.57 -1.40 -10.31
CA VAL A 211 5.12 -0.27 -11.07
C VAL A 211 6.13 0.48 -10.21
N LEU A 212 7.37 0.58 -10.69
CA LEU A 212 8.36 1.55 -10.24
C LEU A 212 8.31 2.78 -11.15
N ASP A 213 8.05 3.92 -10.56
CA ASP A 213 8.25 5.24 -11.15
C ASP A 213 9.55 5.80 -10.60
N VAL A 214 10.60 5.74 -11.42
CA VAL A 214 11.96 6.18 -11.07
C VAL A 214 12.01 7.70 -10.91
N VAL A 215 11.25 8.42 -11.75
CA VAL A 215 11.20 9.89 -11.75
C VAL A 215 10.61 10.41 -10.45
N HIS A 216 9.52 9.80 -9.99
CA HIS A 216 8.83 10.21 -8.77
C HIS A 216 9.20 9.42 -7.53
N SER A 217 10.20 8.52 -7.62
CA SER A 217 10.67 7.68 -6.52
C SER A 217 9.52 6.96 -5.81
N LYS A 218 8.67 6.32 -6.62
CA LYS A 218 7.40 5.74 -6.16
C LYS A 218 7.25 4.31 -6.64
N LEU A 219 6.87 3.46 -5.71
CA LEU A 219 6.50 2.07 -5.94
C LEU A 219 5.00 1.93 -5.81
N THR A 220 4.35 1.23 -6.74
CA THR A 220 2.91 0.95 -6.72
C THR A 220 2.67 -0.52 -6.96
N PHE A 221 1.80 -1.11 -6.15
CA PHE A 221 1.35 -2.49 -6.32
C PHE A 221 -0.16 -2.50 -6.41
N THR A 222 -0.68 -3.38 -7.25
CA THR A 222 -2.10 -3.51 -7.55
C THR A 222 -2.49 -4.98 -7.45
N LYS A 223 -3.48 -5.27 -6.61
CA LYS A 223 -3.97 -6.65 -6.36
C LYS A 223 -4.65 -7.25 -7.59
N LYS A 224 -5.49 -6.45 -8.25
CA LYS A 224 -6.24 -6.85 -9.44
C LYS A 224 -5.95 -5.92 -10.61
N PHE A 225 -5.38 -6.46 -11.67
CA PHE A 225 -5.00 -5.73 -12.86
C PHE A 225 -5.18 -6.60 -14.11
N PRO A 226 -5.96 -6.17 -15.11
CA PRO A 226 -6.13 -6.93 -16.34
C PRO A 226 -4.79 -7.06 -17.06
N PHE A 227 -4.37 -8.29 -17.34
CA PHE A 227 -3.12 -8.53 -18.05
C PHE A 227 -3.16 -7.87 -19.45
N PRO A 228 -2.14 -7.09 -19.85
CA PRO A 228 -2.19 -6.39 -21.12
C PRO A 228 -2.22 -7.35 -22.31
N ALA A 229 -3.00 -7.01 -23.33
CA ALA A 229 -3.11 -7.80 -24.55
C ALA A 229 -1.94 -7.59 -25.53
N LYS A 230 -1.11 -6.56 -25.30
CA LYS A 230 0.02 -6.14 -26.14
C LYS A 230 1.16 -5.61 -25.26
#